data_AF-A0A537QP61-F1
#
_entry.id   AF-A0A537QP61-F1
#
_cell.length_a   1.000
_cell.length_b   1.000
_cell.length_c   1.000
_cell.angle_alpha   90.00
_cell.angle_beta   90.00
_cell.angle_gamma   90.00
#
_symmetry.space_group_name_H-M   'P 1'
#
loop_
_entity.id
_entity.type
_entity.pdbx_description
1 polymer ?
#
loop_
_entity_poly.entity_id
_entity_poly.type
_entity_poly.pdbx_seq_one_letter_code
_entity_poly.pdbx_strand_id
1 'polypeptide(L)'
;MSSETRWRSDRLAASIGRLDAQARICVMLLDLYERLRRHGLISRTTYNLPLTQEQMADHLGLTLVHVNRTLRRLREERIVLVDRQVVIIMNLDRLRESAQGLPQPAELPEPVMLAERMLAENAAGGGMK
;
A
#
# COMPACT_ATOMS: atom_id res chain seq x y z
N MET A 1 -13.87 8.76 11.11
CA MET A 1 -12.60 8.73 10.35
C MET A 1 -11.76 7.62 10.95
N SER A 2 -11.55 6.52 10.23
CA SER A 2 -10.93 5.31 10.79
C SER A 2 -9.49 5.57 11.27
N SER A 3 -9.13 5.03 12.43
CA SER A 3 -7.79 5.10 13.03
C SER A 3 -6.69 4.63 12.08
N GLU A 4 -7.06 3.78 11.12
CA GLU A 4 -6.21 3.27 10.04
C GLU A 4 -5.71 4.36 9.07
N THR A 5 -6.56 5.36 8.75
CA THR A 5 -6.22 6.45 7.84
C THR A 5 -5.19 7.39 8.47
N ARG A 6 -5.33 7.70 9.76
CA ARG A 6 -4.44 8.59 10.48
C ARG A 6 -3.04 8.00 10.62
N TRP A 7 -2.95 6.73 11.02
CA TRP A 7 -1.66 6.05 11.15
C TRP A 7 -0.90 5.95 9.82
N ARG A 8 -1.61 5.73 8.70
CA ARG A 8 -0.98 5.71 7.36
C ARG A 8 -0.43 7.08 6.96
N SER A 9 -1.17 8.14 7.21
CA SER A 9 -0.72 9.51 6.95
C SER A 9 0.51 9.87 7.80
N ASP A 10 0.49 9.52 9.10
CA ASP A 10 1.62 9.74 10.00
C ASP A 10 2.86 8.93 9.59
N ARG A 11 2.67 7.69 9.10
CA ARG A 11 3.73 6.84 8.54
C ARG A 11 4.35 7.45 7.27
N LEU A 12 3.53 7.91 6.33
CA LEU A 12 4.00 8.56 5.11
C LEU A 12 4.76 9.85 5.44
N ALA A 13 4.24 10.68 6.35
CA ALA A 13 4.91 11.88 6.81
C ALA A 13 6.30 11.60 7.42
N ALA A 14 6.43 10.56 8.25
CA ALA A 14 7.72 10.16 8.83
C ALA A 14 8.76 9.66 7.78
N SER A 15 8.30 9.22 6.61
CA SER A 15 9.16 8.74 5.52
C SER A 15 9.63 9.82 4.55
N ILE A 16 8.92 10.96 4.50
CA ILE A 16 9.19 12.07 3.57
C ILE A 16 10.57 12.75 3.82
N GLY A 17 11.20 12.52 4.97
CA GLY A 17 12.55 13.03 5.27
C GLY A 17 13.71 12.03 5.07
N ARG A 18 13.44 10.72 4.94
CA ARG A 18 14.47 9.66 4.97
C ARG A 18 14.50 8.75 3.75
N LEU A 19 13.39 8.67 3.01
CA LEU A 19 13.29 7.84 1.81
C LEU A 19 13.54 8.63 0.54
N ASP A 20 14.25 8.03 -0.41
CA ASP A 20 14.28 8.52 -1.79
C ASP A 20 12.91 8.34 -2.48
N ALA A 21 12.73 8.96 -3.64
CA ALA A 21 11.47 8.93 -4.38
C ALA A 21 11.04 7.50 -4.75
N GLN A 22 12.02 6.61 -5.01
CA GLN A 22 11.75 5.23 -5.39
C GLN A 22 11.16 4.44 -4.24
N ALA A 23 11.75 4.53 -3.05
CA ALA A 23 11.28 3.82 -1.88
C ALA A 23 9.86 4.26 -1.49
N ARG A 24 9.54 5.57 -1.52
CA ARG A 24 8.18 6.06 -1.22
C ARG A 24 7.13 5.49 -2.17
N ILE A 25 7.43 5.44 -3.47
CA ILE A 25 6.51 4.88 -4.47
C ILE A 25 6.37 3.37 -4.26
N CYS A 26 7.47 2.65 -4.04
CA CYS A 26 7.43 1.20 -3.79
C CYS A 26 6.60 0.84 -2.56
N VAL A 27 6.77 1.58 -1.47
CA VAL A 27 5.96 1.43 -0.24
C VAL A 27 4.48 1.61 -0.53
N MET A 28 4.09 2.70 -1.19
CA MET A 28 2.68 3.00 -1.45
C MET A 28 2.02 1.90 -2.30
N LEU A 29 2.72 1.43 -3.34
CA LEU A 29 2.23 0.37 -4.20
C LEU A 29 2.12 -0.97 -3.43
N LEU A 30 3.13 -1.31 -2.64
CA LEU A 30 3.13 -2.53 -1.82
C LEU A 30 2.02 -2.50 -0.75
N ASP A 31 1.81 -1.37 -0.06
CA ASP A 31 0.76 -1.23 0.96
C ASP A 31 -0.64 -1.42 0.37
N LEU A 32 -0.90 -0.83 -0.81
CA LEU A 32 -2.17 -1.03 -1.51
C LEU A 32 -2.37 -2.50 -1.90
N TYR A 33 -1.35 -3.14 -2.46
CA TYR A 33 -1.39 -4.56 -2.80
C TYR A 33 -1.69 -5.44 -1.58
N GLU A 34 -0.98 -5.25 -0.47
CA GLU A 34 -1.13 -6.05 0.75
C GLU A 34 -2.51 -5.87 1.39
N ARG A 35 -3.07 -4.66 1.36
CA ARG A 35 -4.43 -4.40 1.85
C ARG A 35 -5.47 -5.14 1.01
N LEU A 36 -5.39 -5.01 -0.31
CA LEU A 36 -6.33 -5.67 -1.22
C LEU A 36 -6.23 -7.20 -1.09
N ARG A 37 -5.01 -7.73 -0.95
CA ARG A 37 -4.76 -9.15 -0.65
C ARG A 37 -5.40 -9.58 0.66
N ARG A 38 -5.19 -8.83 1.74
CA ARG A 38 -5.68 -9.16 3.09
C ARG A 38 -7.21 -9.21 3.16
N HIS A 39 -7.89 -8.34 2.41
CA HIS A 39 -9.36 -8.34 2.30
C HIS A 39 -9.89 -9.33 1.25
N GLY A 40 -9.04 -10.15 0.62
CA GLY A 40 -9.46 -11.12 -0.39
C GLY A 40 -9.96 -10.50 -1.70
N LEU A 41 -9.69 -9.20 -1.94
CA LEU A 41 -10.15 -8.48 -3.12
C LEU A 41 -9.31 -8.79 -4.37
N ILE A 42 -8.09 -9.31 -4.18
CA ILE A 42 -7.22 -9.77 -5.26
C ILE A 42 -6.54 -11.09 -4.91
N SER A 43 -6.38 -11.97 -5.90
CA SER A 43 -5.61 -13.22 -5.81
C SER A 43 -4.33 -13.20 -6.65
N ARG A 44 -4.18 -12.21 -7.53
CA ARG A 44 -3.05 -12.04 -8.46
C ARG A 44 -2.15 -10.89 -8.05
N THR A 45 -1.05 -10.67 -8.78
CA THR A 45 -0.11 -9.55 -8.58
C THR A 45 -0.50 -8.31 -9.38
N THR A 46 -1.79 -8.17 -9.68
CA THR A 46 -2.36 -7.08 -10.47
C THR A 46 -3.54 -6.47 -9.74
N TYR A 47 -3.63 -5.14 -9.73
CA TYR A 47 -4.74 -4.42 -9.09
C TYR A 47 -4.95 -3.04 -9.70
N ASN A 48 -6.14 -2.48 -9.48
CA ASN A 48 -6.46 -1.11 -9.87
C ASN A 48 -5.87 -0.13 -8.87
N LEU A 49 -5.15 0.87 -9.37
CA LEU A 49 -4.60 1.99 -8.62
C LEU A 49 -5.57 3.17 -8.71
N PRO A 50 -6.27 3.55 -7.63
CA PRO A 50 -7.26 4.62 -7.65
C PRO A 50 -6.62 6.03 -7.64
N LEU A 51 -5.42 6.18 -8.20
CA LEU A 51 -4.66 7.43 -8.24
C LEU A 51 -4.01 7.63 -9.62
N THR A 52 -4.03 8.86 -10.11
CA THR A 52 -3.20 9.30 -11.24
C THR A 52 -1.76 9.54 -10.80
N GLN A 53 -0.84 9.72 -11.75
CA GLN A 53 0.55 10.08 -11.44
C GLN A 53 0.68 11.44 -10.75
N GLU A 54 -0.20 12.39 -11.09
CA GLU A 54 -0.27 13.70 -10.42
C GLU A 54 -0.75 13.54 -8.97
N GLN A 55 -1.80 12.75 -8.73
CA GLN A 55 -2.28 12.48 -7.38
C GLN A 55 -1.24 11.72 -6.55
N MET A 56 -0.46 10.81 -7.16
CA MET A 56 0.68 10.18 -6.49
C MET A 56 1.76 11.21 -6.12
N ALA A 57 2.03 12.19 -6.99
CA ALA A 57 3.00 13.24 -6.73
C ALA A 57 2.58 14.08 -5.52
N ASP A 58 1.32 14.54 -5.51
CA ASP A 58 0.74 15.32 -4.41
C ASP A 58 0.74 14.53 -3.09
N HIS A 59 0.32 13.26 -3.15
CA HIS A 59 0.23 12.40 -1.97
C HIS A 59 1.59 12.08 -1.34
N LEU A 60 2.65 11.94 -2.14
CA LEU A 60 3.99 11.54 -1.69
C LEU A 60 4.93 12.73 -1.44
N GLY A 61 4.47 13.96 -1.69
CA GLY A 61 5.32 15.16 -1.67
C GLY A 61 6.46 15.07 -2.70
N LEU A 62 6.18 14.49 -3.86
CA LEU A 62 7.11 14.34 -4.98
C LEU A 62 6.66 15.25 -6.12
N THR A 63 7.56 15.57 -7.06
CA THR A 63 7.13 16.18 -8.33
C THR A 63 6.66 15.10 -9.30
N LEU A 64 5.75 15.43 -10.22
CA LEU A 64 5.30 14.53 -11.28
C LEU A 64 6.47 13.93 -12.09
N VAL A 65 7.52 14.72 -12.33
CA VAL A 65 8.73 14.26 -13.01
C VAL A 65 9.45 13.15 -12.24
N HIS A 66 9.52 13.24 -10.90
CA HIS A 66 10.10 12.19 -10.06
C HIS A 66 9.25 10.93 -10.09
N VAL A 67 7.92 11.07 -10.05
CA VAL A 67 7.00 9.92 -10.19
C VAL A 67 7.24 9.22 -11.52
N ASN A 68 7.21 9.95 -12.64
CA ASN A 68 7.38 9.38 -13.97
C ASN A 68 8.73 8.70 -14.16
N ARG A 69 9.82 9.34 -13.71
CA ARG A 69 11.17 8.76 -13.77
C ARG A 69 11.26 7.47 -12.95
N THR A 70 10.67 7.46 -11.76
CA THR A 70 10.68 6.29 -10.88
C THR A 70 9.87 5.15 -11.48
N LEU A 71 8.65 5.41 -11.95
CA LEU A 71 7.80 4.38 -12.58
C LEU A 71 8.45 3.80 -13.84
N ARG A 72 9.12 4.65 -14.63
CA ARG A 72 9.92 4.21 -15.78
C ARG A 72 11.05 3.27 -15.34
N ARG A 73 11.83 3.65 -14.31
CA ARG A 73 12.91 2.82 -13.79
C ARG A 73 12.39 1.46 -13.27
N LEU A 74 11.32 1.46 -12.49
CA LEU A 74 10.71 0.22 -11.98
C LEU A 74 10.23 -0.71 -13.10
N ARG A 75 9.74 -0.13 -14.20
CA ARG A 75 9.37 -0.87 -15.42
C ARG A 75 10.60 -1.47 -16.10
N GLU A 76 11.63 -0.65 -16.31
CA GLU A 76 12.90 -1.08 -16.94
C GLU A 76 13.59 -2.19 -16.13
N GLU A 77 13.53 -2.12 -14.80
CA GLU A 77 14.05 -3.13 -13.88
C GLU A 77 13.14 -4.37 -13.72
N ARG A 78 12.00 -4.42 -14.43
CA ARG A 78 10.99 -5.49 -14.34
C ARG A 78 10.46 -5.74 -12.92
N ILE A 79 10.28 -4.67 -12.14
CA ILE A 79 9.72 -4.75 -10.79
C ILE A 79 8.21 -4.48 -10.82
N VAL A 80 7.83 -3.29 -11.31
CA VAL A 80 6.43 -2.87 -11.42
C VAL A 80 6.17 -2.20 -12.76
N LEU A 81 5.02 -2.49 -13.37
CA LEU A 81 4.44 -1.71 -14.45
C LEU A 81 3.18 -1.01 -13.93
N VAL A 82 3.10 0.29 -14.15
CA VAL A 82 1.87 1.07 -13.94
C VAL A 82 1.43 1.59 -15.31
N ASP A 83 0.27 1.14 -15.77
CA ASP A 83 -0.33 1.57 -17.03
C ASP A 83 -1.83 1.76 -16.86
N ARG A 84 -2.37 2.88 -17.35
CA ARG A 84 -3.81 3.24 -17.26
C ARG A 84 -4.45 2.91 -15.90
N GLN A 85 -3.80 3.34 -14.81
CA GLN A 85 -4.26 3.08 -13.43
C GLN A 85 -4.35 1.59 -13.05
N VAL A 86 -3.66 0.72 -13.75
CA VAL A 86 -3.47 -0.69 -13.39
C VAL A 86 -2.02 -0.88 -12.99
N VAL A 87 -1.82 -1.51 -11.84
CA VAL A 87 -0.49 -1.91 -11.36
C VAL A 87 -0.31 -3.40 -11.63
N ILE A 88 0.80 -3.76 -12.26
CA ILE A 88 1.25 -5.13 -12.45
C ILE A 88 2.59 -5.28 -11.74
N ILE A 89 2.60 -6.02 -10.64
CA ILE A 89 3.81 -6.39 -9.91
C ILE A 89 4.43 -7.59 -10.63
N MET A 90 5.54 -7.33 -11.30
CA MET A 90 6.30 -8.34 -12.06
C MET A 90 7.29 -9.11 -11.17
N ASN A 91 7.79 -8.46 -10.11
CA ASN A 91 8.66 -9.08 -9.12
C ASN A 91 8.32 -8.55 -7.72
N LEU A 92 7.59 -9.36 -6.93
CA LEU A 92 7.13 -8.97 -5.60
C LEU A 92 8.28 -8.85 -4.59
N ASP A 93 9.29 -9.71 -4.68
CA ASP A 93 10.40 -9.70 -3.73
C ASP A 93 11.29 -8.47 -3.94
N ARG A 94 11.61 -8.13 -5.20
CA ARG A 94 12.32 -6.88 -5.50
C ARG A 94 11.52 -5.63 -5.16
N LEU A 95 10.18 -5.70 -5.24
CA LEU A 95 9.31 -4.61 -4.77
C LEU A 95 9.42 -4.45 -3.25
N ARG A 96 9.43 -5.55 -2.48
CA ARG A 96 9.64 -5.53 -1.02
C ARG A 96 11.01 -4.98 -0.64
N GLU A 97 12.07 -5.41 -1.34
CA GLU A 97 13.42 -4.88 -1.17
C GLU A 97 13.48 -3.37 -1.43
N SER A 98 12.86 -2.93 -2.53
CA SER A 98 12.82 -1.49 -2.89
C SER A 98 11.95 -0.65 -1.96
N ALA A 99 11.05 -1.28 -1.20
CA ALA A 99 10.22 -0.63 -0.19
C ALA A 99 10.92 -0.52 1.18
N GLN A 100 12.16 -0.99 1.33
CA GLN A 100 12.88 -0.95 2.60
C GLN A 100 13.20 0.49 3.04
N GLY A 101 12.91 0.78 4.30
CA GLY A 101 13.16 2.08 4.95
C GLY A 101 11.94 2.68 5.68
N LEU A 102 10.78 2.03 5.56
CA LEU A 102 9.72 2.10 6.56
C LEU A 102 9.76 0.84 7.43
N PRO A 103 9.42 0.92 8.74
CA PRO A 103 9.18 -0.28 9.52
C PRO A 103 8.14 -1.13 8.79
N GLN A 104 8.49 -2.40 8.54
CA GLN A 104 7.50 -3.39 8.10
C GLN A 104 6.36 -3.39 9.14
N PRO A 105 5.11 -3.66 8.75
CA PRO A 105 4.02 -3.89 9.70
C PRO A 105 4.25 -5.22 10.45
N ALA A 106 5.36 -5.33 11.16
CA ALA A 106 5.43 -6.11 12.38
C ALA A 106 4.65 -5.27 13.39
N GLU A 107 3.50 -5.79 13.84
CA GLU A 107 2.66 -5.15 14.85
C GLU A 107 1.99 -3.86 14.38
N LEU A 108 0.91 -4.01 13.59
CA LEU A 108 -0.28 -3.26 13.99
C LEU A 108 -0.48 -3.61 15.47
N PRO A 109 -0.57 -2.65 16.41
CA PRO A 109 -1.19 -2.98 17.66
C PRO A 109 -2.56 -3.54 17.29
N GLU A 110 -2.84 -4.73 17.81
CA GLU A 110 -4.15 -5.36 17.86
C GLU A 110 -5.05 -4.52 18.78
N PRO A 111 -5.68 -3.43 18.27
CA PRO A 111 -7.08 -3.24 18.62
C PRO A 111 -8.00 -2.92 17.43
N VAL A 112 -7.50 -2.88 16.19
CA VAL A 112 -8.36 -2.61 15.01
C VAL A 112 -9.03 -3.89 14.49
N MET A 113 -8.34 -5.03 14.54
CA MET A 113 -8.85 -6.34 14.10
C MET A 113 -9.85 -6.96 15.08
N LEU A 114 -9.73 -6.66 16.38
CA LEU A 114 -10.58 -7.24 17.41
C LEU A 114 -12.03 -6.78 17.28
N ALA A 115 -12.29 -5.51 16.96
CA ALA A 115 -13.66 -4.99 16.83
C ALA A 115 -14.41 -5.61 15.64
N GLU A 116 -13.75 -5.78 14.50
CA GLU A 116 -14.36 -6.41 13.31
C GLU A 116 -14.55 -7.92 13.51
N ARG A 117 -13.61 -8.60 14.19
CA ARG A 117 -13.77 -10.01 14.60
C ARG A 117 -14.86 -10.20 15.63
N MET A 118 -14.95 -9.33 16.64
CA MET A 118 -16.01 -9.38 17.66
C MET A 118 -17.41 -9.11 17.09
N LEU A 119 -17.53 -8.24 16.08
CA LEU A 119 -18.80 -8.01 15.38
C LEU A 119 -19.19 -9.23 14.52
N ALA A 120 -18.22 -9.87 13.86
CA ALA A 120 -18.45 -11.10 13.10
C ALA A 120 -18.80 -12.30 14.00
N GLU A 121 -18.19 -12.41 15.17
CA GLU A 121 -18.44 -13.49 16.14
C GLU A 121 -19.78 -13.31 16.89
N ASN A 122 -20.18 -12.08 17.24
CA ASN A 122 -21.49 -11.82 17.85
C ASN A 122 -22.66 -11.98 16.86
N ALA A 123 -22.45 -11.72 15.57
CA ALA A 123 -23.48 -11.95 14.54
C ALA A 123 -23.71 -13.45 14.27
N ALA A 124 -22.72 -14.31 14.52
CA ALA A 124 -22.82 -15.76 14.33
C ALA A 124 -23.40 -16.52 15.55
N GLY A 125 -23.43 -15.88 16.74
CA GLY A 125 -23.87 -16.53 17.99
C GLY A 125 -25.35 -16.32 18.37
N GLY A 126 -26.12 -15.57 17.59
CA GLY A 126 -27.46 -15.09 17.96
C GLY A 126 -28.65 -15.98 17.55
N GLY A 127 -28.48 -17.30 17.43
CA GLY A 127 -29.54 -18.16 16.92
C GLY A 127 -29.48 -19.61 17.38
N MET A 128 -29.66 -19.87 18.69
CA MET A 128 -30.37 -21.07 19.16
C MET A 128 -30.69 -20.99 20.65
N LYS A 129 -31.89 -20.51 20.98
CA LYS A 129 -32.79 -21.14 21.96
C LYS A 129 -34.21 -20.89 21.51
#